data_AF-A0A816ZRG8-F1
#
_entry.id   AF-A0A816ZRG8-F1
#
_cell.length_a   1.000
_cell.length_b   1.000
_cell.length_c   1.000
_cell.angle_alpha   90.00
_cell.angle_beta   90.00
_cell.angle_gamma   90.00
#
_symmetry.space_group_name_H-M   'P 1'
#
loop_
_entity.id
_entity.type
_entity.pdbx_description
1 polymer ?
#
loop_
_entity_poly.entity_id
_entity_poly.type
_entity_poly.pdbx_seq_one_letter_code
_entity_poly.pdbx_strand_id
1 'polypeptide(L)' 'KYTLWPVVGGSPFRFSLAEFHTVTGLPCGPFPDSYETPSFNIRNPAKDPLWHKLLGHDSHKTIADI' A
#
# COMPACT_ATOMS: atom_id res chain seq x y z
N LYS A 1 0.96 -17.98 10.85
CA LYS A 1 -0.27 -17.55 10.12
C LYS A 1 -0.12 -16.07 9.80
N TYR A 2 0.12 -15.70 8.53
CA TYR A 2 0.38 -14.32 8.12
C TYR A 2 -0.94 -13.59 7.85
N THR A 3 -1.10 -12.39 8.44
CA THR A 3 -2.32 -11.57 8.34
C THR A 3 -1.96 -10.12 8.12
N LEU A 4 -2.73 -9.45 7.26
CA LEU A 4 -2.72 -8.02 7.03
C LEU A 4 -3.79 -7.34 7.89
N TRP A 5 -3.50 -6.13 8.32
CA TRP A 5 -4.41 -5.29 9.11
C TRP A 5 -4.48 -3.87 8.53
N PRO A 6 -4.96 -3.71 7.29
CA PRO A 6 -5.18 -2.38 6.73
C PRO A 6 -6.21 -1.61 7.57
N VAL A 7 -5.97 -0.31 7.72
CA VAL A 7 -6.92 0.63 8.32
C VAL A 7 -7.63 1.36 7.18
N VAL A 8 -8.94 1.15 7.07
CA VAL A 8 -9.80 1.81 6.07
C VAL A 8 -10.88 2.57 6.83
N GLY A 9 -11.01 3.88 6.58
CA GLY A 9 -11.97 4.73 7.30
C GLY A 9 -11.80 4.73 8.83
N GLY A 10 -10.55 4.58 9.33
CA GLY A 10 -10.25 4.53 10.75
C GLY A 10 -10.55 3.20 11.46
N SER A 11 -11.10 2.21 10.74
CA SER A 11 -11.39 0.88 11.28
C SER A 11 -10.38 -0.15 10.79
N PRO A 12 -9.71 -0.90 11.69
CA PRO A 12 -8.82 -1.98 11.28
C PRO A 12 -9.63 -3.17 10.76
N PHE A 13 -9.30 -3.64 9.57
CA PHE A 13 -9.90 -4.82 8.98
C PHE A 13 -8.86 -5.95 8.92
N ARG A 14 -9.23 -7.15 9.38
CA ARG A 14 -8.34 -8.32 9.34
C ARG A 14 -8.48 -9.04 8.01
N PHE A 15 -7.35 -9.30 7.36
CA PHE A 15 -7.31 -10.13 6.16
C PHE A 15 -6.17 -11.14 6.22
N SER A 16 -6.42 -12.41 5.91
CA SER A 16 -5.32 -13.35 5.69
C SER A 16 -4.63 -13.07 4.36
N LEU A 17 -3.34 -13.42 4.24
CA LEU A 17 -2.65 -13.33 2.95
C LEU A 17 -3.31 -14.21 1.86
N ALA A 18 -3.94 -15.32 2.25
CA ALA A 18 -4.67 -16.17 1.30
C ALA A 18 -5.92 -15.46 0.76
N GLU A 19 -6.72 -14.82 1.63
CA GLU A 19 -7.88 -14.02 1.21
C GLU A 19 -7.44 -12.83 0.34
N PHE A 20 -6.33 -12.18 0.70
CA PHE A 20 -5.75 -11.11 -0.12
C PHE A 20 -5.37 -11.56 -1.51
N HIS A 21 -4.68 -12.68 -1.62
CA HIS A 21 -4.34 -13.28 -2.90
C HIS A 21 -5.60 -13.59 -3.72
N THR A 22 -6.61 -14.21 -3.11
CA THR A 22 -7.86 -14.58 -3.79
C THR A 22 -8.62 -13.36 -4.34
N VAL A 23 -8.68 -12.26 -3.57
CA VAL A 23 -9.44 -11.06 -3.99
C VAL A 23 -8.67 -10.20 -4.99
N THR A 24 -7.36 -10.05 -4.81
CA THR A 24 -6.55 -9.12 -5.62
C THR A 24 -5.82 -9.78 -6.78
N GLY A 25 -5.64 -11.11 -6.73
CA GLY A 25 -4.76 -11.85 -7.64
C GLY A 25 -3.26 -11.59 -7.41
N LEU A 26 -2.88 -10.76 -6.44
CA LEU A 26 -1.48 -10.39 -6.23
C LEU A 26 -0.70 -11.53 -5.54
N PRO A 27 0.56 -11.78 -5.94
CA PRO A 27 1.39 -12.80 -5.31
C PRO A 27 1.68 -12.43 -3.85
N CYS A 28 1.29 -13.31 -2.93
CA CYS A 28 1.47 -13.13 -1.49
C CYS A 28 2.50 -14.11 -0.89
N GLY A 29 3.31 -14.73 -1.75
CA GLY A 29 4.41 -15.59 -1.36
C GLY A 29 5.67 -14.78 -0.99
N PRO A 30 6.76 -15.48 -0.66
CA PRO A 30 8.08 -14.84 -0.53
C PRO A 30 8.44 -14.06 -1.79
N PHE A 31 9.18 -12.96 -1.61
CA PHE A 31 9.82 -12.29 -2.74
C PHE A 31 10.82 -13.23 -3.42
N PRO A 32 11.01 -13.12 -4.75
CA PRO A 32 12.06 -13.88 -5.43
C PRO A 32 13.44 -13.49 -4.91
N ASP A 33 14.41 -14.41 -4.97
CA ASP A 33 15.77 -14.17 -4.48
C ASP A 33 16.47 -13.00 -5.20
N SER A 34 16.06 -12.72 -6.44
CA SER A 34 16.53 -11.60 -7.24
C SER A 34 15.82 -10.27 -6.94
N TYR A 35 14.97 -10.21 -5.92
CA TYR A 35 14.27 -8.98 -5.56
C TYR A 35 15.24 -8.02 -4.88
N GLU A 36 15.64 -6.99 -5.62
CA GLU A 36 16.34 -5.85 -5.04
C GLU A 36 15.32 -4.92 -4.37
N THR A 37 15.46 -4.76 -3.06
CA THR A 37 14.64 -3.79 -2.32
C THR A 37 15.00 -2.40 -2.85
N PRO A 38 14.05 -1.66 -3.45
CA PRO A 38 14.34 -0.32 -3.90
C PRO A 38 14.80 0.51 -2.70
N SER A 39 15.84 1.32 -2.87
CA SER A 39 16.23 2.28 -1.85
C SER A 39 15.01 3.15 -1.56
N PHE A 40 14.40 3.00 -0.39
CA PHE A 40 13.34 3.88 0.08
C PHE A 40 13.97 5.23 0.43
N ASN A 41 14.49 5.94 -0.58
CA ASN A 41 14.53 7.38 -0.52
C ASN A 41 13.08 7.76 -0.33
N ILE A 42 12.73 8.25 0.86
CA ILE A 42 11.39 8.69 1.23
C ILE A 42 10.86 9.48 0.04
N ARG A 43 9.97 8.87 -0.75
CA ARG A 43 9.33 9.55 -1.86
C ARG A 43 8.61 10.70 -1.21
N ASN A 44 9.05 11.93 -1.48
CA ASN A 44 8.30 13.09 -1.02
C ASN A 44 6.98 13.04 -1.80
N PRO A 45 5.84 12.70 -1.17
CA PRO A 45 4.58 12.53 -1.89
C PRO A 45 4.16 13.84 -2.57
N ALA A 46 4.57 14.99 -1.99
CA ALA A 46 4.39 16.32 -2.57
C ALA A 46 5.25 16.60 -3.82
N LYS A 47 6.06 15.64 -4.29
CA LYS A 47 6.84 15.74 -5.53
C LYS A 47 6.54 14.63 -6.52
N ASP A 48 5.69 13.67 -6.17
CA ASP A 48 5.34 12.56 -7.03
C ASP A 48 4.19 12.99 -7.98
N PRO A 49 4.41 13.05 -9.31
CA PRO A 49 3.38 13.47 -10.26
C PRO A 49 2.13 12.57 -10.23
N LEU A 50 2.28 11.29 -9.91
CA LEU A 50 1.18 10.36 -9.77
C LEU A 50 0.39 10.66 -8.49
N TRP A 51 1.07 10.98 -7.39
CA TRP A 51 0.41 11.40 -6.14
C TRP A 51 -0.41 12.67 -6.35
N HIS A 52 0.14 13.67 -7.04
CA HIS A 52 -0.60 14.89 -7.40
C HIS A 52 -1.82 14.62 -8.27
N LYS A 53 -1.72 13.69 -9.23
CA LYS A 53 -2.85 13.32 -10.08
C LYS A 53 -3.96 12.60 -9.29
N LEU A 54 -3.60 11.74 -8.35
CA LEU A 54 -4.56 10.89 -7.63
C LEU A 54 -5.16 11.60 -6.41
N LEU A 55 -4.36 12.34 -5.67
CA LEU A 55 -4.71 12.89 -4.36
C LEU A 55 -4.63 14.43 -4.34
N GLY A 56 -3.89 15.05 -5.25
CA GLY A 56 -3.72 16.51 -5.29
C GLY A 56 -2.44 16.98 -4.62
N HIS A 57 -2.35 18.29 -4.36
CA HIS A 57 -1.12 18.94 -3.90
C HIS A 57 -0.83 18.72 -2.40
N ASP A 58 -1.81 18.26 -1.65
CA ASP A 58 -1.67 18.04 -0.21
C ASP A 58 -1.10 16.66 0.08
N SER A 59 0.13 16.64 0.61
CA SER A 59 0.82 15.42 1.03
C SER A 59 0.28 14.80 2.31
N HIS A 60 -0.59 15.50 3.04
CA HIS A 60 -1.24 14.99 4.25
C HIS A 60 -2.59 14.34 3.99
N LYS A 61 -3.08 14.36 2.74
CA LYS A 61 -4.30 13.65 2.36
C LYS A 61 -4.17 12.18 2.66
N THR A 62 -5.08 11.71 3.49
CA THR A 62 -5.24 10.31 3.84
C THR A 62 -6.37 9.70 3.03
N ILE A 63 -6.51 8.38 3.08
CA ILE A 63 -7.65 7.69 2.47
C ILE A 63 -9.00 8.08 3.11
N ALA A 64 -9.00 8.69 4.30
CA ALA A 64 -10.22 9.18 4.94
C ALA A 64 -10.71 10.52 4.35
N ASP A 65 -9.85 11.22 3.61
CA ASP A 65 -10.14 12.53 2.99
C ASP A 65 -10.63 12.40 1.53
N ILE A 66 -10.77 11.16 1.03
CA ILE A 66 -11.27 10.79 -0.31
C ILE A 66 -12.69 10.23 -0.15
#